data_AF-A0A2H9P0F9-F1
#
_entry.id   AF-A0A2H9P0F9-F1
#
_cell.length_a   1.000
_cell.length_b   1.000
_cell.length_c   1.000
_cell.angle_alpha   90.00
_cell.angle_beta   90.00
_cell.angle_gamma   90.00
#
_symmetry.space_group_name_H-M   'P 1'
#
loop_
_entity.id
_entity.type
_entity.pdbx_description
1 polymer ?
#
loop_
_entity_poly.entity_id
_entity_poly.type
_entity_poly.pdbx_seq_one_letter_code
_entity_poly.pdbx_strand_id
1 'polypeptide(L)' 'MLNNKNTWSDWLDFNEETISKIPQSAGVYMMHTSMKILFIGGSENIKKNIQEKEKEPCISKATRVRYMQTLSYEQV' A
#
# COMPACT_ATOMS: atom_id res chain seq x y z
N MET A 1 20.89 12.75 -1.41
CA MET A 1 19.93 11.64 -1.65
C MET A 1 18.55 12.20 -1.36
N LEU A 2 17.68 12.32 -2.37
CA LEU A 2 16.37 12.97 -2.18
C LEU A 2 15.53 12.14 -1.19
N ASN A 3 15.18 12.76 -0.05
CA ASN A 3 14.17 12.27 0.88
C ASN A 3 12.80 12.34 0.17
N ASN A 4 12.43 11.31 -0.59
CA ASN A 4 11.06 11.09 -1.07
C ASN A 4 10.14 10.58 0.07
N LYS A 5 10.35 11.07 1.30
CA LYS A 5 9.46 10.78 2.42
C LYS A 5 8.21 11.62 2.19
N ASN A 6 7.04 10.98 2.10
CA ASN A 6 5.73 11.60 1.88
C ASN A 6 5.31 11.89 0.43
N THR A 7 5.90 11.22 -0.57
CA THR A 7 5.34 11.20 -1.94
C THR A 7 4.63 9.88 -2.17
N TRP A 8 3.40 9.93 -2.68
CA TRP A 8 2.69 8.74 -3.10
C TRP A 8 3.31 8.13 -4.36
N SER A 9 3.37 6.81 -4.40
CA SER A 9 3.62 6.07 -5.64
C SER A 9 2.49 6.30 -6.64
N ASP A 10 2.77 5.97 -7.90
CA ASP A 10 1.72 5.70 -8.88
C ASP A 10 0.81 4.57 -8.37
N TRP A 11 -0.39 4.51 -8.94
CA TRP A 11 -1.24 3.33 -8.79
C TRP A 11 -0.58 2.15 -9.48
N LEU A 12 -0.43 1.04 -8.77
CA LEU A 12 0.14 -0.20 -9.27
C LEU A 12 -0.92 -1.30 -9.25
N ASP A 13 -0.71 -2.36 -10.04
CA ASP A 13 -1.59 -3.53 -10.02
C ASP A 13 -1.47 -4.27 -8.69
N PHE A 14 -2.61 -4.66 -8.10
CA PHE A 14 -2.61 -5.45 -6.89
C PHE A 14 -2.45 -6.94 -7.25
N ASN A 15 -1.19 -7.35 -7.45
CA ASN A 15 -0.78 -8.73 -7.75
C ASN A 15 0.60 -9.03 -7.13
N GLU A 16 0.96 -10.31 -7.05
CA GLU A 16 2.20 -10.77 -6.40
C GLU A 16 3.45 -10.10 -6.97
N GLU A 17 3.55 -9.95 -8.30
CA GLU A 17 4.72 -9.34 -8.96
C GLU A 17 4.95 -7.91 -8.48
N THR A 18 3.89 -7.10 -8.46
CA THR A 18 3.96 -5.71 -8.02
C THR A 18 4.23 -5.62 -6.52
N ILE A 19 3.51 -6.42 -5.72
CA ILE A 19 3.68 -6.44 -4.26
C ILE A 19 5.12 -6.83 -3.88
N SER A 20 5.77 -7.70 -4.65
CA SER A 20 7.17 -8.07 -4.43
C SER A 20 8.14 -6.88 -4.52
N LYS A 21 7.80 -5.84 -5.30
CA LYS A 21 8.60 -4.63 -5.54
C LYS A 21 8.31 -3.52 -4.53
N ILE A 22 7.24 -3.60 -3.74
CA ILE A 22 6.91 -2.63 -2.70
C ILE A 22 7.99 -2.66 -1.60
N PRO A 23 8.45 -1.51 -1.09
CA PRO A 23 9.47 -1.46 -0.05
C PRO A 23 8.98 -2.01 1.29
N GLN A 24 9.86 -2.70 2.01
CA GLN A 24 9.64 -3.12 3.40
C GLN A 24 9.97 -1.96 4.35
N SER A 25 9.06 -0.99 4.47
CA SER A 25 9.22 0.16 5.36
C SER A 25 7.90 0.60 5.97
N ALA A 26 7.99 1.51 6.94
CA ALA A 26 6.83 2.21 7.45
C ALA A 26 6.19 3.07 6.35
N GLY A 27 4.87 3.22 6.42
CA GLY A 27 4.11 4.01 5.48
C GLY A 27 2.61 3.80 5.54
N VAL A 28 1.92 4.49 4.65
CA VAL A 28 0.49 4.34 4.40
C VAL A 28 0.24 3.85 2.98
N TYR A 29 -0.89 3.20 2.78
CA TYR A 29 -1.30 2.68 1.49
C TYR A 29 -2.82 2.74 1.34
N MET A 30 -3.26 2.71 0.09
CA MET A 30 -4.67 2.65 -0.24
C MET A 30 -4.90 1.67 -1.38
N MET A 31 -6.05 1.02 -1.36
CA MET A 31 -6.45 -0.03 -2.30
C MET A 31 -7.80 0.31 -2.89
N HIS A 32 -8.00 0.07 -4.18
CA HIS A 32 -9.25 0.38 -4.85
C HIS A 32 -9.64 -0.64 -5.91
N THR A 33 -10.91 -0.58 -6.30
CA THR A 33 -11.46 -1.27 -7.47
C THR A 33 -12.32 -0.28 -8.24
N SER A 34 -12.14 -0.16 -9.56
CA SER A 34 -12.93 0.75 -10.42
C SER A 34 -13.05 2.17 -9.84
N MET A 35 -11.90 2.76 -9.44
CA MET A 35 -11.78 4.08 -8.78
C MET A 35 -12.48 4.23 -7.41
N LYS A 36 -13.12 3.20 -6.87
CA LYS A 36 -13.68 3.19 -5.52
C LYS A 36 -12.65 2.69 -4.51
N ILE A 37 -12.23 3.55 -3.59
CA ILE A 37 -11.36 3.15 -2.47
C ILE A 37 -12.07 2.11 -1.62
N LEU A 38 -11.43 0.95 -1.44
CA LEU A 38 -11.93 -0.15 -0.62
C LEU A 38 -11.27 -0.16 0.77
N PHE A 39 -10.00 0.24 0.83
CA PHE A 39 -9.22 0.18 2.05
C PHE A 39 -8.15 1.25 2.06
N ILE A 40 -7.91 1.83 3.24
CA ILE A 40 -6.77 2.70 3.54
C ILE A 40 -6.14 2.15 4.82
N GLY A 41 -4.83 1.95 4.80
CA GLY A 41 -4.10 1.41 5.94
C GLY A 41 -2.74 2.04 6.12
N GLY A 42 -2.22 1.92 7.33
CA GLY A 42 -0.85 2.24 7.69
C GLY A 42 -0.20 1.07 8.39
N SER A 43 1.12 0.94 8.27
CA SER A 43 1.89 -0.12 8.91
C SER A 43 3.37 0.27 9.01
N GLU A 44 4.06 -0.26 10.01
CA GLU A 44 5.53 -0.25 10.10
C GLU A 44 6.21 -1.06 8.98
N ASN A 45 5.45 -1.94 8.33
CA ASN A 45 5.88 -2.68 7.14
C ASN A 45 4.70 -2.80 6.16
N ILE A 46 4.63 -1.83 5.24
CA ILE A 46 3.54 -1.78 4.25
C ILE A 46 3.52 -3.00 3.34
N LYS A 47 4.68 -3.53 2.91
CA LYS A 47 4.74 -4.71 2.04
C LYS A 47 4.08 -5.91 2.70
N LYS A 48 4.49 -6.22 3.93
CA LYS A 48 3.95 -7.36 4.69
C LYS A 48 2.44 -7.20 4.92
N ASN A 49 2.00 -6.00 5.31
CA ASN A 49 0.60 -5.77 5.60
C ASN A 49 -0.28 -5.86 4.34
N ILE A 50 0.19 -5.35 3.19
CA ILE A 50 -0.49 -5.49 1.90
C ILE A 50 -0.61 -6.98 1.49
N GLN A 51 0.44 -7.78 1.71
CA GLN A 51 0.40 -9.23 1.46
C GLN A 51 -0.61 -9.96 2.36
N GLU A 52 -0.75 -9.52 3.62
CA GLU A 52 -1.75 -10.07 4.54
C GLU A 52 -3.16 -9.70 4.11
N LYS A 53 -3.37 -8.48 3.58
CA LYS A 53 -4.68 -8.01 3.06
C LYS A 53 -5.18 -8.79 1.85
N GLU A 54 -4.29 -9.37 1.06
CA GLU A 54 -4.66 -10.27 -0.04
C GLU A 54 -5.52 -11.45 0.43
N LYS A 55 -5.30 -11.91 1.66
CA LYS A 55 -6.03 -13.03 2.26
C LYS A 55 -7.38 -12.62 2.87
N GLU A 56 -7.68 -11.31 2.94
CA GLU A 56 -8.91 -10.82 3.55
C GLU A 56 -10.08 -10.80 2.53
N PRO A 57 -11.21 -11.49 2.81
CA PRO A 57 -12.33 -11.59 1.88
C PRO A 57 -12.91 -10.23 1.46
N CYS A 58 -12.87 -9.22 2.34
CA CYS A 58 -13.39 -7.89 2.08
C CYS A 58 -12.54 -7.07 1.09
N ILE A 59 -11.25 -7.37 0.97
CA ILE A 59 -10.29 -6.66 0.12
C ILE A 59 -9.92 -7.47 -1.13
N SER A 60 -10.35 -8.74 -1.20
CA SER A 60 -10.18 -9.64 -2.35
C SER A 60 -10.61 -9.07 -3.72
N LYS A 61 -11.43 -8.00 -3.74
CA LYS A 61 -11.88 -7.31 -4.95
C LYS A 61 -11.01 -6.12 -5.37
N ALA A 62 -10.02 -5.75 -4.57
CA ALA A 62 -9.09 -4.68 -4.92
C ALA A 62 -8.29 -5.09 -6.15
N THR A 63 -8.10 -4.16 -7.08
CA THR A 63 -7.33 -4.40 -8.32
C THR A 63 -6.07 -3.55 -8.38
N ARG A 64 -6.00 -2.50 -7.56
CA ARG A 64 -4.92 -1.53 -7.58
C ARG A 64 -4.54 -1.09 -6.17
N VAL A 65 -3.26 -0.80 -5.99
CA VAL A 65 -2.67 -0.33 -4.74
C VAL A 65 -1.71 0.83 -5.02
N ARG A 66 -1.65 1.80 -4.13
CA ARG A 66 -0.56 2.80 -4.07
C ARG A 66 -0.13 3.00 -2.63
N TYR A 67 1.09 3.44 -2.44
CA TYR A 67 1.67 3.59 -1.12
C TYR A 67 2.47 4.89 -1.01
N MET A 68 2.75 5.29 0.22
CA MET A 68 3.61 6.40 0.56
C MET A 68 4.46 5.99 1.75
N GLN A 69 5.78 6.08 1.59
CA GLN A 69 6.71 5.77 2.67
C GLN A 69 6.77 6.95 3.64
N THR A 70 6.70 6.66 4.94
CA THR A 70 6.73 7.65 6.01
C THR A 70 7.64 7.19 7.14
N LEU A 71 7.97 8.09 8.07
CA LEU A 71 8.76 7.73 9.26
C LEU A 71 7.91 7.04 10.33
N SER A 72 6.65 7.42 10.43
CA SER A 72 5.62 6.81 11.26
C SER A 72 4.30 6.94 10.50
N TYR A 73 3.56 5.85 10.40
CA TYR A 73 2.28 5.85 9.68
C TYR A 73 1.15 6.50 10.50
N GLU A 74 1.34 6.66 11.82
CA GLU A 74 0.36 7.24 12.75
C GLU A 74 0.33 8.77 12.69
N GLN A 75 1.37 9.38 12.13
CA GLN A 75 1.55 10.83 12.05
C GLN A 75 1.15 11.41 10.68
N VAL A 76 0.39 10.65 9.90
CA VAL A 76 0.06 10.93 8.49
C VAL A 76 -1.40 11.31 8.36
#